data_AF-A0A847FVE0-F1
#
_entry.id   AF-A0A847FVE0-F1
#
_cell.length_a   1.000
_cell.length_b   1.000
_cell.length_c   1.000
_cell.angle_alpha   90.00
_cell.angle_beta   90.00
_cell.angle_gamma   90.00
#
_symmetry.space_group_name_H-M   'P 1'
#
loop_
_entity.id
_entity.type
_entity.pdbx_description
1 polymer ?
#
loop_
_entity_poly.entity_id
_entity_poly.type
_entity_poly.pdbx_seq_one_letter_code
_entity_poly.pdbx_strand_id
1 'polypeptide(L)'
;AAGDSLSGSVEITGTATSPAFEYYKVEYSTDGENWYPVDGDDYSHEEQVSGATLATWDTTLFPNGSYSLRAVLVDNTGNYVASEPIAVTVNNAAAPE
;
A
#
# COMPACT_ATOMS: atom_id res chain seq x y z
N ALA A 1 -16.64 1.97 -8.25
CA ALA A 1 -15.84 3.19 -8.00
C ALA A 1 -14.72 3.19 -9.04
N ALA A 2 -14.59 4.26 -9.80
CA ALA A 2 -13.67 4.32 -10.94
C ALA A 2 -12.21 4.39 -10.46
N GLY A 3 -11.31 3.79 -11.24
CA GLY A 3 -9.88 3.70 -10.97
C GLY A 3 -9.25 5.08 -10.83
N ASP A 4 -8.89 5.41 -9.60
CA ASP A 4 -8.10 6.60 -9.31
C ASP A 4 -6.78 6.50 -10.09
N SER A 5 -6.49 7.54 -10.86
CA SER A 5 -5.29 7.60 -11.70
C SER A 5 -4.17 8.20 -10.86
N LEU A 6 -3.25 7.34 -10.44
CA LEU A 6 -2.13 7.67 -9.58
C LEU A 6 -0.90 8.03 -10.41
N SER A 7 -0.18 9.07 -9.98
CA SER A 7 1.09 9.48 -10.58
C SER A 7 1.94 10.25 -9.57
N GLY A 8 3.26 10.09 -9.61
CA GLY A 8 4.16 10.76 -8.67
C GLY A 8 4.18 10.08 -7.29
N SER A 9 4.38 10.90 -6.25
CA SER A 9 4.36 10.45 -4.86
C SER A 9 2.93 10.47 -4.32
N VAL A 10 2.43 9.29 -3.92
CA VAL A 10 1.04 9.09 -3.48
C VAL A 10 1.02 8.72 -2.01
N GLU A 11 0.32 9.51 -1.21
CA GLU A 11 0.06 9.18 0.20
C GLU A 11 -1.10 8.19 0.31
N ILE A 12 -0.81 7.01 0.86
CA ILE A 12 -1.82 6.00 1.17
C ILE A 12 -2.25 6.21 2.60
N THR A 13 -3.52 6.56 2.81
CA THR A 13 -4.08 6.84 4.14
C THR A 13 -5.01 5.71 4.59
N GLY A 14 -5.12 5.52 5.91
CA GLY A 14 -5.95 4.48 6.46
C GLY A 14 -5.87 4.38 7.98
N THR A 15 -6.25 3.21 8.50
CA THR A 15 -6.20 2.88 9.93
C THR A 15 -5.54 1.52 10.09
N ALA A 16 -4.51 1.46 10.90
CA ALA A 16 -3.79 0.25 11.29
C ALA A 16 -3.61 0.28 12.82
N THR A 17 -4.60 -0.27 13.52
CA THR A 17 -4.63 -0.33 14.99
C THR A 17 -5.04 -1.71 15.44
N SER A 18 -4.37 -2.24 16.46
CA SER A 18 -4.74 -3.50 17.10
C SER A 18 -4.27 -3.50 18.56
N PRO A 19 -5.04 -4.08 19.51
CA PRO A 19 -4.56 -4.29 20.88
C PRO A 19 -3.35 -5.22 20.96
N ALA A 20 -3.09 -6.05 19.94
CA ALA A 20 -1.94 -6.94 19.85
C ALA A 20 -0.96 -6.52 18.73
N PHE A 21 -0.96 -5.25 18.34
CA PHE A 21 -0.17 -4.72 17.24
C PHE A 21 1.34 -5.03 17.38
N GLU A 22 1.95 -5.50 16.30
CA GLU A 22 3.40 -5.58 16.13
C GLU A 22 3.86 -4.59 15.05
N TYR A 23 3.38 -4.76 13.81
CA TYR A 23 3.62 -3.83 12.72
C TYR A 23 2.50 -3.93 11.67
N TYR A 24 2.42 -2.95 10.78
CA TYR A 24 1.66 -3.09 9.53
C TYR A 24 2.57 -2.88 8.32
N LYS A 25 2.05 -3.27 7.17
CA LYS A 25 2.65 -3.01 5.86
C LYS A 25 1.56 -2.69 4.84
N VAL A 26 1.89 -1.86 3.87
CA VAL A 26 1.04 -1.61 2.71
C VAL A 26 1.62 -2.36 1.52
N GLU A 27 0.78 -3.09 0.81
CA GLU A 27 1.20 -3.97 -0.29
C GLU A 27 0.43 -3.64 -1.57
N TYR A 28 1.09 -3.80 -2.71
CA TYR A 28 0.49 -3.77 -4.03
C TYR A 28 0.51 -5.14 -4.72
N SER A 29 -0.38 -5.34 -5.68
CA SER A 29 -0.42 -6.50 -6.56
C SER A 29 -0.86 -6.12 -7.97
N THR A 30 -0.28 -6.75 -8.99
CA THR A 30 -0.72 -6.62 -10.41
C THR A 30 -1.62 -7.76 -10.87
N ASP A 31 -1.71 -8.83 -10.09
CA ASP A 31 -2.40 -10.07 -10.45
C ASP A 31 -3.46 -10.48 -9.41
N GLY A 32 -3.42 -9.88 -8.21
CA GLY A 32 -4.30 -10.18 -7.08
C GLY A 32 -3.81 -11.35 -6.22
N GLU A 33 -2.88 -12.16 -6.71
CA GLU A 33 -2.36 -13.33 -6.01
C GLU A 33 -1.02 -13.04 -5.32
N ASN A 34 -0.08 -12.39 -6.02
CA ASN A 34 1.22 -12.01 -5.48
C ASN A 34 1.25 -10.57 -4.99
N TRP A 35 1.67 -10.37 -3.74
CA TRP A 35 1.66 -9.09 -3.05
C TRP A 35 3.06 -8.67 -2.64
N TYR A 36 3.39 -7.40 -2.88
CA TYR A 36 4.70 -6.82 -2.64
C TYR A 36 4.55 -5.52 -1.85
N PRO A 37 5.44 -5.21 -0.90
CA PRO A 37 5.37 -3.97 -0.14
C PRO A 37 5.57 -2.75 -1.03
N VAL A 38 4.81 -1.67 -0.78
CA VAL A 38 4.97 -0.40 -1.50
C VAL A 38 6.25 0.34 -1.09
N ASP A 39 6.67 0.18 0.17
CA ASP A 39 7.87 0.81 0.75
C ASP A 39 9.16 -0.04 0.60
N GLY A 40 9.11 -1.11 -0.20
CA GLY A 40 10.29 -1.96 -0.42
C GLY A 40 10.77 -2.66 0.85
N ASP A 41 12.05 -2.51 1.19
CA ASP A 41 12.67 -3.11 2.38
C ASP A 41 12.23 -2.45 3.71
N ASP A 42 11.72 -1.20 3.66
CA ASP A 42 11.26 -0.42 4.83
C ASP A 42 9.76 -0.64 5.12
N TYR A 43 9.27 -1.84 4.84
CA TYR A 43 7.83 -2.13 4.84
C TYR A 43 7.22 -2.29 6.23
N SER A 44 8.03 -2.46 7.27
CA SER A 44 7.57 -2.75 8.63
C SER A 44 7.35 -1.46 9.40
N HIS A 45 6.09 -1.04 9.48
CA HIS A 45 5.68 0.14 10.24
C HIS A 45 5.23 -0.26 11.65
N GLU A 46 6.02 0.07 12.66
CA GLU A 46 5.82 -0.35 14.07
C GLU A 46 5.01 0.67 14.90
N GLU A 47 4.48 1.72 14.27
CA GLU A 47 3.61 2.70 14.93
C GLU A 47 2.16 2.51 14.52
N GLN A 48 1.23 2.52 15.48
CA GLN A 48 -0.19 2.44 15.17
C GLN A 48 -0.70 3.75 14.56
N VAL A 49 -1.52 3.64 13.52
CA VAL A 49 -2.05 4.79 12.78
C VAL A 49 -3.58 4.75 12.77
N SER A 50 -4.22 5.90 13.01
CA SER A 50 -5.68 6.05 12.99
C SER A 50 -6.10 7.20 12.09
N GLY A 51 -6.64 6.88 10.90
CA GLY A 51 -7.15 7.86 9.95
C GLY A 51 -6.08 8.82 9.40
N ALA A 52 -4.83 8.34 9.25
CA ALA A 52 -3.72 9.14 8.74
C ALA A 52 -2.87 8.33 7.73
N THR A 53 -1.76 8.91 7.28
CA THR A 53 -0.86 8.29 6.29
C THR A 53 -0.26 7.00 6.84
N LEU A 54 -0.43 5.91 6.08
CA LEU A 54 0.14 4.60 6.33
C LEU A 54 1.45 4.39 5.56
N ALA A 55 1.50 4.81 4.31
CA ALA A 55 2.66 4.63 3.45
C ALA A 55 2.71 5.72 2.36
N THR A 56 3.89 5.97 1.82
CA THR A 56 4.05 6.87 0.67
C THR A 56 4.60 6.09 -0.51
N TRP A 57 3.77 5.93 -1.55
CA TRP A 57 4.13 5.16 -2.72
C TRP A 57 4.63 6.07 -3.84
N ASP A 58 5.92 5.95 -4.20
CA ASP A 58 6.46 6.59 -5.40
C ASP A 58 6.10 5.78 -6.64
N THR A 59 5.00 6.15 -7.28
CA THR A 59 4.48 5.45 -8.45
C THR A 59 5.35 5.63 -9.69
N THR A 60 6.26 6.61 -9.71
CA THR A 60 7.13 6.88 -10.89
C THR A 60 8.14 5.76 -11.16
N LEU A 61 8.45 4.98 -10.13
CA LEU A 61 9.30 3.80 -10.20
C LEU A 61 8.58 2.57 -10.80
N PHE A 62 7.27 2.66 -11.04
CA PHE A 62 6.42 1.56 -11.47
C PHE A 62 5.88 1.78 -12.89
N PRO A 63 5.74 0.72 -13.69
CA PRO A 63 5.14 0.83 -15.01
C PRO A 63 3.66 1.22 -14.93
N ASN A 64 3.17 1.90 -15.98
CA ASN A 64 1.76 2.25 -16.09
C ASN A 64 0.90 0.99 -16.19
N GLY A 65 -0.18 0.91 -15.41
CA GLY A 65 -1.00 -0.29 -15.34
C GLY A 65 -2.03 -0.28 -14.23
N SER A 66 -2.77 -1.37 -14.11
CA SER A 66 -3.71 -1.59 -13.01
C SER A 66 -2.99 -2.28 -11.85
N TYR A 67 -3.25 -1.79 -10.64
CA TYR A 67 -2.69 -2.30 -9.40
C TYR A 67 -3.81 -2.47 -8.37
N SER A 68 -3.63 -3.40 -7.45
CA SER A 68 -4.47 -3.54 -6.27
C SER A 68 -3.64 -3.21 -5.04
N LEU A 69 -4.15 -2.36 -4.15
CA LEU A 69 -3.51 -2.01 -2.89
C LEU A 69 -4.25 -2.63 -1.71
N ARG A 70 -3.51 -3.04 -0.68
CA ARG A 70 -4.08 -3.46 0.60
C ARG A 70 -3.16 -3.09 1.76
N ALA A 71 -3.74 -2.93 2.94
CA ALA A 71 -2.98 -2.87 4.18
C ALA A 71 -3.03 -4.24 4.86
N VAL A 72 -1.90 -4.68 5.43
CA VAL A 72 -1.80 -5.89 6.23
C VAL A 72 -1.26 -5.53 7.60
N LEU A 73 -2.06 -5.77 8.63
CA LEU A 73 -1.67 -5.64 10.02
C LEU A 73 -1.17 -6.99 10.51
N VAL A 74 -0.06 -6.99 11.25
CA VAL A 74 0.53 -8.16 11.88
C VAL A 74 0.51 -7.96 13.39
N ASP A 75 0.00 -8.95 14.10
CA ASP A 75 -0.05 -8.96 15.56
C ASP A 75 1.17 -9.72 16.13
N ASN A 76 1.53 -9.43 17.39
CA ASN A 76 2.66 -10.05 18.12
C ASN A 76 2.52 -11.57 18.35
N THR A 77 1.36 -12.14 18.01
CA THR A 77 1.10 -13.58 18.05
C THR A 77 1.33 -14.27 16.70
N GLY A 78 1.78 -13.53 15.69
CA GLY A 78 1.99 -14.02 14.32
C GLY A 78 0.72 -14.10 13.47
N ASN A 79 -0.41 -13.58 13.96
CA ASN A 79 -1.62 -13.43 13.16
C ASN A 79 -1.49 -12.23 12.24
N TYR A 80 -2.10 -12.31 11.05
CA TYR A 80 -2.14 -11.20 10.11
C TYR A 80 -3.57 -10.97 9.61
N VAL A 81 -3.96 -9.71 9.50
CA VAL A 81 -5.25 -9.27 9.01
C VAL A 81 -5.03 -8.33 7.83
N ALA A 82 -5.54 -8.74 6.66
CA ALA A 82 -5.50 -7.92 5.45
C ALA A 82 -6.81 -7.14 5.27
N SER A 83 -6.72 -5.90 4.80
CA SER A 83 -7.88 -5.13 4.36
C SER A 83 -8.46 -5.68 3.05
N GLU A 84 -9.68 -5.26 2.72
CA GLU A 84 -10.20 -5.44 1.37
C GLU A 84 -9.28 -4.74 0.35
N PRO A 85 -8.95 -5.37 -0.79
CA PRO A 85 -8.07 -4.80 -1.78
C PRO A 85 -8.78 -3.68 -2.57
N ILE A 86 -8.06 -2.60 -2.84
CA ILE A 86 -8.55 -1.43 -3.59
C ILE A 86 -7.85 -1.39 -4.94
N ALA A 87 -8.62 -1.40 -6.03
CA ALA A 87 -8.08 -1.27 -7.38
C ALA A 87 -7.74 0.20 -7.71
N VAL A 88 -6.53 0.43 -8.19
CA VAL A 88 -5.99 1.72 -8.60
C VAL A 88 -5.30 1.59 -9.97
N THR A 89 -5.13 2.70 -10.68
CA THR A 89 -4.43 2.71 -11.97
C THR A 89 -3.25 3.66 -11.91
N VAL A 90 -2.04 3.15 -12.13
CA VAL A 90 -0.85 3.99 -12.25
C VAL A 90 -0.75 4.53 -13.67
N ASN A 91 -0.68 5.84 -13.80
CA ASN A 91 -0.51 6.55 -15.06
C ASN A 91 0.52 7.68 -14.91
N ASN A 92 1.79 7.32 -14.94
CA ASN A 92 2.88 8.27 -15.05
C ASN A 92 2.93 8.81 -16.47
N ALA A 93 2.84 10.12 -16.62
CA ALA A 93 3.19 10.78 -17.87
C ALA A 93 4.63 10.38 -18.24
N ALA A 94 4.88 10.06 -19.50
CA ALA A 94 6.23 9.79 -19.97
C ALA A 94 7.13 10.96 -19.53
N ALA A 95 8.26 10.65 -18.89
CA ALA A 95 9.24 11.67 -18.56
C ALA A 95 9.56 12.45 -19.86
N PRO A 96 9.60 13.80 -19.84
CA PRO A 96 10.02 14.54 -21.01
C PRO A 96 11.44 14.07 -21.40
N GLU A 97 11.60 13.70 -22.67
CA GLU A 97 12.86 13.24 -23.25
C GLU A 97 13.99 14.28 -23.11
#